data_AF-A0A917XI71-F1
#
_entry.id   AF-A0A917XI71-F1
#
_cell.length_a   1.000
_cell.length_b   1.000
_cell.length_c   1.000
_cell.angle_alpha   90.00
_cell.angle_beta   90.00
_cell.angle_gamma   90.00
#
_symmetry.space_group_name_H-M   'P 1'
#
loop_
_entity.id
_entity.type
_entity.pdbx_description
1 polymer ?
#
loop_
_entity_poly.entity_id
_entity_poly.type
_entity_poly.pdbx_seq_one_letter_code
_entity_poly.pdbx_strand_id
1 'polypeptide(L)' 'MYTADRLWEEAVYLAYHLHWPLREILDLEHPVRARVIEEIGRIHGRLDSGAAGPAQIF' A
#
# COMPACT_ATOMS: atom_id res chain seq x y z
N MET A 1 -2.13 -18.31 3.61
CA MET A 1 -1.81 -18.69 2.22
C MET A 1 -1.85 -17.41 1.42
N TYR A 2 -0.79 -17.09 0.67
CA TYR A 2 -0.73 -15.87 -0.12
C TYR A 2 -1.21 -16.17 -1.53
N THR A 3 -2.32 -15.56 -1.94
CA THR A 3 -2.93 -15.81 -3.25
C THR A 3 -2.32 -14.90 -4.31
N ALA A 4 -2.36 -15.33 -5.57
CA ALA A 4 -1.96 -14.51 -6.70
C ALA A 4 -2.79 -13.20 -6.77
N ASP A 5 -4.09 -13.27 -6.43
CA ASP A 5 -4.98 -12.12 -6.41
C ASP A 5 -4.54 -11.07 -5.38
N ARG A 6 -4.21 -11.51 -4.15
CA ARG A 6 -3.72 -10.60 -3.11
C ARG A 6 -2.37 -9.98 -3.48
N LEU A 7 -1.49 -10.73 -4.12
CA LEU A 7 -0.24 -10.19 -4.66
C LEU A 7 -0.49 -9.09 -5.69
N TRP A 8 -1.43 -9.33 -6.59
CA TRP A 8 -1.78 -8.37 -7.62
C TRP A 8 -2.34 -7.08 -7.04
N GLU A 9 -3.26 -7.18 -6.08
CA GLU A 9 -3.84 -6.03 -5.37
C GLU A 9 -2.78 -5.18 -4.66
N GLU A 10 -1.90 -5.82 -3.89
CA GLU A 10 -0.82 -5.14 -3.17
C GLU A 10 0.17 -4.48 -4.14
N ALA A 11 0.49 -5.14 -5.26
CA ALA A 11 1.41 -4.61 -6.25
C ALA A 11 0.85 -3.37 -6.98
N VAL A 12 -0.43 -3.42 -7.37
CA VAL A 12 -1.11 -2.29 -8.01
C VAL A 12 -1.28 -1.12 -7.05
N TYR A 13 -1.63 -1.38 -5.78
CA TYR A 13 -1.74 -0.34 -4.75
C TYR A 13 -0.43 0.43 -4.60
N LEU A 14 0.70 -0.27 -4.52
CA LEU A 14 2.01 0.36 -4.38
C LEU A 14 2.46 1.06 -5.66
N ALA A 15 2.18 0.49 -6.84
CA ALA A 15 2.50 1.13 -8.11
C ALA A 15 1.75 2.48 -8.25
N TYR A 16 0.50 2.52 -7.80
CA TYR A 16 -0.31 3.73 -7.80
C TYR A 16 0.26 4.80 -6.84
N HIS A 17 0.62 4.43 -5.61
CA HIS A 17 1.08 5.39 -4.60
C HIS A 17 2.54 5.82 -4.72
N LEU A 18 3.42 4.91 -5.14
CA LEU A 18 4.87 5.16 -5.21
C LEU A 18 5.34 5.51 -6.62
N HIS A 19 4.48 5.30 -7.63
CA HIS A 19 4.82 5.42 -9.05
C HIS A 19 6.01 4.55 -9.48
N TRP A 20 6.27 3.49 -8.72
CA TRP A 20 7.27 2.48 -9.06
C TRP A 20 6.71 1.51 -10.10
N PRO A 21 7.56 0.97 -10.99
CA PRO A 21 7.13 -0.02 -11.96
C PRO A 21 6.72 -1.31 -11.25
N LEU A 22 5.64 -1.95 -11.72
CA LEU A 22 5.09 -3.18 -11.13
C LEU A 22 6.14 -4.28 -10.90
N ARG A 23 7.09 -4.42 -11.84
CA ARG A 23 8.19 -5.40 -11.73
C ARG A 23 8.99 -5.24 -10.43
N GLU A 24 9.31 -4.01 -10.03
CA GLU A 24 10.15 -3.74 -8.86
C GLU A 24 9.37 -4.03 -7.57
N ILE A 25 8.05 -3.91 -7.60
CA ILE A 25 7.18 -4.22 -6.47
C ILE A 25 6.94 -5.73 -6.34
N LEU A 26 6.84 -6.44 -7.46
CA LEU A 26 6.71 -7.90 -7.50
C LEU A 26 7.99 -8.59 -7.00
N ASP A 27 9.15 -7.96 -7.18
CA ASP A 27 10.44 -8.44 -6.65
C ASP A 27 10.60 -8.22 -5.13
N LEU A 28 9.74 -7.42 -4.50
CA LEU A 28 9.77 -7.26 -3.04
C LEU A 28 9.33 -8.54 -2.33
N GLU A 29 10.06 -8.90 -1.28
CA GLU A 29 9.61 -9.91 -0.34
C GLU A 29 8.24 -9.52 0.25
N HIS A 30 7.36 -10.50 0.39
CA HIS A 30 6.04 -10.33 1.01
C HIS A 30 6.03 -9.52 2.32
N PRO A 31 6.89 -9.81 3.33
CA PRO A 31 6.91 -9.03 4.57
C PRO A 31 7.32 -7.56 4.36
N VAL A 32 8.20 -7.28 3.41
CA VAL A 32 8.62 -5.90 3.09
C VAL A 32 7.46 -5.14 2.46
N ARG A 33 6.79 -5.75 1.49
CA ARG A 33 5.62 -5.15 0.82
C ARG A 33 4.50 -4.82 1.81
N ALA A 34 4.16 -5.77 2.70
CA ALA A 34 3.16 -5.56 3.73
C ALA A 34 3.51 -4.39 4.66
N ARG A 35 4.77 -4.26 5.06
CA ARG A 35 5.24 -3.15 5.91
C ARG A 35 5.11 -1.80 5.19
N VAL A 36 5.48 -1.73 3.90
CA VAL A 36 5.37 -0.49 3.13
C VAL A 36 3.91 -0.03 3.04
N ILE A 37 2.97 -0.95 2.79
CA ILE A 37 1.53 -0.64 2.76
C ILE A 37 1.07 -0.05 4.10
N GLU A 38 1.49 -0.66 5.22
CA GLU A 38 1.15 -0.16 6.56
C GLU A 38 1.70 1.25 6.83
N GLU A 39 2.95 1.53 6.43
CA GLU A 39 3.56 2.86 6.57
C GLU A 39 2.81 3.93 5.77
N ILE A 40 2.42 3.63 4.53
CA ILE A 40 1.64 4.55 3.68
C ILE A 40 0.31 4.89 4.38
N GLY A 41 -0.39 3.88 4.90
CA GLY A 41 -1.63 4.08 5.65
C GLY A 41 -1.44 4.95 6.90
N ARG A 42 -0.36 4.73 7.67
CA ARG A 42 -0.05 5.55 8.85
C ARG A 42 0.28 7.00 8.50
N ILE A 43 0.97 7.24 7.38
CA ILE A 43 1.29 8.60 6.92
C ILE A 43 0.01 9.35 6.54
N HIS A 44 -0.84 8.76 5.71
CA HIS A 44 -2.12 9.38 5.33
C HIS A 44 -3.04 9.59 6.54
N GLY A 45 -3.15 8.60 7.43
CA GLY A 45 -3.95 8.75 8.64
C GLY A 45 -3.51 9.92 9.54
N ARG A 46 -2.21 10.21 9.62
CA ARG A 46 -1.68 11.38 10.35
C ARG A 46 -1.99 12.70 9.64
N LEU A 47 -1.95 12.72 8.31
CA LEU A 47 -2.27 13.89 7.50
C LEU A 47 -3.77 14.22 7.58
N ASP A 48 -4.62 13.21 7.46
CA ASP A 48 -6.08 13.34 7.52
C ASP A 48 -6.56 13.70 8.94
N SER A 49 -5.91 13.18 9.98
CA SER A 49 -6.21 13.57 11.37
C SER A 49 -5.89 15.05 11.66
N GLY A 50 -4.96 15.65 10.91
CA GLY A 50 -4.70 17.09 10.94
C GLY A 50 -5.69 17.92 10.11
N ALA A 51 -6.46 17.27 9.23
CA ALA A 51 -7.43 17.86 8.31
C ALA A 51 -8.80 17.18 8.49
N ALA A 52 -9.46 17.40 9.63
CA ALA A 52 -10.64 16.65 10.05
C ALA A 52 -11.75 16.52 8.98
N GLY A 53 -12.02 15.26 8.57
CA GLY A 53 -13.24 14.80 7.90
C GLY A 53 -13.23 13.27 7.76
N PRO A 54 -14.33 12.54 8.07
CA PRO A 54 -14.31 11.09 8.04
C PRO A 54 -14.48 10.58 6.61
N ALA A 55 -13.57 9.70 6.19
CA ALA A 55 -13.75 8.56 5.28
C ALA A 55 -12.58 8.42 4.32
N GLN A 56 -11.97 7.23 4.26
CA GLN A 56 -12.09 6.32 3.12
C GLN A 56 -11.39 5.01 3.48
N ILE A 57 -12.18 3.95 3.70
CA ILE A 57 -12.32 2.83 2.74
C ILE A 57 -10.95 2.36 2.24
N PHE A 58 -10.31 1.58 3.09
CA PHE A 58 -9.92 0.21 2.75
C PHE A 58 -10.36 -0.70 3.89
#